data_AF-A0A382VRY0-F1
#
_entry.id   AF-A0A382VRY0-F1
#
_cell.length_a   1.000
_cell.length_b   1.000
_cell.length_c   1.000
_cell.angle_alpha   90.00
_cell.angle_beta   90.00
_cell.angle_gamma   90.00
#
_symmetry.space_group_name_H-M   'P 1'
#
loop_
_entity.id
_entity.type
_entity.pdbx_description
1 polymer ?
#
loop_
_entity_poly.entity_id
_entity_poly.type
_entity_poly.pdbx_seq_one_letter_code
_entity_poly.pdbx_strand_id
1 'polypeptide(L)'
;MKIGKLKITNPVFLAPMAGVTDYSFRILCKEQGAGMVYSEFVSAHGIIRKNEKTLNMIRFTEFERPIGIQIFGDDPKVMGQAA
;
A
#
# COMPACT_ATOMS: atom_id res chain seq x y z
N MET A 1 15.71 -9.24 -6.54
CA MET A 1 14.60 -10.21 -6.41
C MET A 1 13.61 -10.05 -7.56
N LYS A 2 12.92 -11.11 -7.99
CA LYS A 2 11.88 -11.07 -9.03
C LYS A 2 10.57 -11.63 -8.47
N ILE A 3 9.47 -10.88 -8.58
CA ILE A 3 8.12 -11.30 -8.18
C ILE A 3 7.20 -11.08 -9.39
N GLY A 4 6.81 -12.17 -10.07
CA GLY A 4 6.09 -12.08 -11.34
C GLY A 4 6.84 -11.22 -12.37
N LYS A 5 6.25 -10.07 -12.74
CA LYS A 5 6.82 -9.09 -13.67
C LYS A 5 7.67 -8.01 -12.97
N LEU A 6 7.63 -7.91 -11.64
CA LEU A 6 8.37 -6.90 -10.89
C LEU A 6 9.83 -7.34 -10.71
N LYS A 7 10.75 -6.46 -11.10
CA LYS A 7 12.18 -6.57 -10.80
C LYS A 7 12.50 -5.63 -9.64
N ILE A 8 12.78 -6.18 -8.47
CA ILE A 8 13.07 -5.42 -7.27
C ILE A 8 14.57 -5.48 -6.99
N THR A 9 15.22 -4.31 -7.00
CA THR A 9 16.67 -4.20 -6.80
C THR A 9 17.08 -4.62 -5.39
N ASN A 10 16.45 -4.03 -4.36
CA ASN A 10 16.72 -4.34 -2.95
C ASN A 10 15.62 -5.25 -2.36
N PRO A 11 15.90 -6.46 -1.86
CA PRO A 11 14.88 -7.36 -1.29
C PRO A 11 14.43 -6.97 0.13
N VAL A 12 14.30 -5.67 0.41
CA VAL A 12 13.85 -5.13 1.70
C VAL A 12 12.57 -4.35 1.48
N PHE A 13 11.48 -4.76 2.13
CA PHE A 13 10.17 -4.14 1.98
C PHE A 13 9.74 -3.47 3.28
N LEU A 14 9.16 -2.28 3.17
CA LEU A 14 8.56 -1.61 4.32
C LEU A 14 7.23 -2.29 4.68
N ALA A 15 7.09 -2.82 5.90
CA ALA A 15 5.85 -3.45 6.33
C ALA A 15 4.70 -2.44 6.47
N PRO A 16 3.45 -2.80 6.13
CA PRO A 16 2.29 -1.93 6.32
C PRO A 16 1.96 -1.76 7.81
N MET A 17 1.80 -0.51 8.25
CA MET A 17 1.51 -0.17 9.65
C MET A 17 0.53 0.99 9.70
N ALA A 18 -0.66 0.76 10.25
CA ALA A 18 -1.70 1.78 10.38
C ALA A 18 -1.21 2.96 11.25
N GLY A 19 -1.40 4.19 10.77
CA GLY A 19 -0.94 5.42 11.40
C GLY A 19 0.56 5.67 11.29
N VAL A 20 1.32 4.83 10.57
CA VAL A 20 2.79 4.94 10.46
C VAL A 20 3.23 4.99 9.00
N THR A 21 2.78 4.05 8.15
CA THR A 21 3.17 4.01 6.73
C THR A 21 2.33 4.95 5.86
N ASP A 22 2.27 6.21 6.28
CA ASP A 22 1.68 7.29 5.50
C ASP A 22 2.53 7.64 4.26
N TYR A 23 2.05 8.58 3.45
CA TYR A 23 2.74 8.99 2.23
C TYR A 23 4.19 9.45 2.51
N SER A 24 4.37 10.35 3.48
CA SER A 24 5.66 10.96 3.78
C SER A 24 6.69 9.92 4.23
N PHE A 25 6.30 9.00 5.10
CA PHE A 25 7.19 7.95 5.59
C PHE A 25 7.60 6.98 4.49
N ARG A 26 6.68 6.63 3.60
CA ARG A 26 6.97 5.76 2.46
C ARG A 26 7.98 6.38 1.50
N ILE A 27 7.87 7.69 1.23
CA ILE A 27 8.85 8.43 0.41
C ILE A 27 10.24 8.32 1.05
N LEU A 28 10.35 8.61 2.35
CA LEU A 28 11.62 8.53 3.06
C LEU A 28 12.22 7.11 2.99
N CYS A 29 11.42 6.08 3.25
CA CYS A 29 11.90 4.70 3.13
C CYS A 29 12.34 4.35 1.70
N LYS A 30 11.67 4.90 0.68
CA LYS A 30 12.03 4.71 -0.73
C LYS A 30 13.39 5.35 -1.04
N GLU A 31 13.62 6.56 -0.56
CA GLU A 31 14.91 7.27 -0.67
C GLU A 31 16.03 6.51 0.05
N GLN A 32 15.74 5.86 1.18
CA GLN A 32 16.67 5.00 1.91
C GLN A 32 16.86 3.60 1.27
N GLY A 33 16.29 3.38 0.09
CA GLY A 33 16.53 2.18 -0.70
C GLY A 33 15.55 1.02 -0.46
N ALA A 34 14.40 1.25 0.19
CA ALA A 34 13.37 0.22 0.28
C ALA A 34 12.96 -0.26 -1.13
N GLY A 35 13.04 -1.56 -1.37
CA GLY A 35 12.71 -2.16 -2.66
C GLY A 35 11.24 -2.04 -3.02
N MET A 36 10.37 -2.09 -2.02
CA MET A 36 8.92 -1.93 -2.11
C MET A 36 8.38 -1.31 -0.83
N VAL A 37 7.32 -0.51 -0.96
CA VAL A 37 6.61 0.07 0.19
C VAL A 37 5.14 -0.36 0.17
N TYR A 38 4.46 -0.26 1.31
CA TYR A 38 3.03 -0.56 1.41
C TYR A 38 2.30 0.62 2.03
N SER A 39 1.04 0.85 1.61
CA SER A 39 0.15 1.79 2.27
C SER A 39 -0.10 1.39 3.73
N GLU A 40 -0.78 2.27 4.46
CA GLU A 40 -1.44 1.87 5.70
C GLU A 40 -2.43 0.72 5.47
N PHE A 41 -2.80 0.05 6.57
CA PHE A 41 -3.76 -1.04 6.56
C PHE A 41 -5.20 -0.49 6.43
N VAL A 42 -5.86 -0.72 5.29
CA VAL A 42 -7.12 -0.05 4.92
C VAL A 42 -8.32 -1.00 4.84
N SER A 43 -9.50 -0.54 5.26
CA SER A 43 -10.72 -1.34 5.24
C SER A 43 -11.33 -1.41 3.84
N ALA A 44 -11.59 -2.63 3.34
CA ALA A 44 -12.27 -2.86 2.07
C ALA A 44 -13.67 -2.23 2.03
N HIS A 45 -14.42 -2.30 3.15
CA HIS A 45 -15.71 -1.60 3.29
C HIS A 45 -15.57 -0.08 3.16
N GLY A 46 -14.49 0.49 3.71
CA GLY A 46 -14.19 1.92 3.58
C GLY A 46 -13.93 2.34 2.14
N ILE A 47 -13.24 1.51 1.37
CA ILE A 47 -12.96 1.74 -0.05
C ILE A 47 -14.25 1.72 -0.88
N ILE A 48 -15.09 0.68 -0.75
CA ILE A 48 -16.34 0.55 -1.53
C ILE A 48 -17.32 1.68 -1.21
N ARG A 49 -17.38 2.10 0.06
CA ARG A 49 -18.22 3.23 0.50
C ARG A 49 -17.63 4.60 0.14
N LYS A 50 -16.49 4.64 -0.56
CA LYS A 50 -15.77 5.87 -0.95
C LYS A 50 -15.52 6.80 0.24
N ASN A 51 -15.17 6.23 1.39
CA ASN A 51 -14.84 7.01 2.57
C ASN A 51 -13.57 7.83 2.29
N GLU A 52 -13.66 9.16 2.38
CA GLU A 52 -12.56 10.06 2.01
C GLU A 52 -11.28 9.79 2.79
N LYS A 53 -11.38 9.51 4.10
CA LYS A 53 -10.22 9.18 4.93
C LYS A 53 -9.52 7.92 4.41
N THR A 54 -10.30 6.89 4.10
CA THR A 54 -9.76 5.61 3.56
C THR A 54 -9.13 5.82 2.20
N LEU A 55 -9.76 6.61 1.32
CA LEU A 55 -9.21 6.94 0.01
C LEU A 55 -7.92 7.76 0.10
N ASN A 56 -7.79 8.64 1.10
CA ASN A 56 -6.57 9.40 1.33
C ASN A 56 -5.41 8.52 1.80
N MET A 57 -5.67 7.49 2.61
CA MET A 57 -4.64 6.55 3.08
C MET A 57 -4.00 5.74 1.95
N ILE A 58 -4.71 5.52 0.85
CA ILE A 58 -4.22 4.77 -0.32
C ILE A 58 -3.66 5.67 -1.43
N ARG A 59 -3.60 6.99 -1.25
CA ARG A 59 -2.98 7.88 -2.24
C ARG A 59 -1.46 7.67 -2.27
N PHE A 60 -0.92 7.66 -3.48
CA PHE A 60 0.51 7.55 -3.74
C PHE A 60 0.89 8.26 -5.03
N THR A 61 2.19 8.48 -5.23
CA THR A 61 2.79 9.01 -6.47
C THR A 61 3.64 7.95 -7.17
N GLU A 62 3.97 8.17 -8.43
CA GLU A 62 4.81 7.24 -9.22
C GLU A 62 6.19 6.98 -8.60
N PHE A 63 6.72 7.92 -7.80
CA PHE A 63 7.99 7.76 -7.10
C PHE A 63 7.99 6.59 -6.09
N GLU A 64 6.84 6.28 -5.50
CA GLU A 64 6.72 5.20 -4.52
C GLU A 64 6.77 3.81 -5.15
N ARG A 65 6.65 3.71 -6.49
CA ARG A 65 6.60 2.41 -7.15
C ARG A 65 7.92 1.64 -7.00
N PRO A 66 7.86 0.32 -6.78
CA PRO A 66 6.65 -0.49 -6.55
C PRO A 66 6.06 -0.26 -5.15
N ILE A 67 4.73 -0.11 -5.09
CA ILE A 67 3.91 0.04 -3.89
C ILE A 67 2.78 -1.00 -3.87
N GLY A 68 2.46 -1.54 -2.69
CA GLY A 68 1.27 -2.35 -2.45
C GLY A 68 0.24 -1.62 -1.58
N ILE A 69 -1.04 -1.84 -1.84
CA ILE A 69 -2.13 -1.39 -0.96
C ILE A 69 -2.65 -2.60 -0.19
N GLN A 70 -2.59 -2.54 1.14
CA GLN A 70 -3.05 -3.64 1.99
C GLN A 70 -4.50 -3.42 2.42
N ILE A 71 -5.42 -4.23 1.89
CA ILE A 71 -6.84 -4.22 2.25
C ILE A 71 -7.18 -5.33 3.26
N PHE A 72 -8.17 -5.06 4.12
CA PHE A 72 -8.79 -6.08 4.98
C PHE A 72 -10.32 -6.01 4.98
N GLY A 73 -10.94 -7.15 5.24
CA GLY A 73 -12.38 -7.31 5.26
C GLY A 73 -12.77 -8.74 5.61
N ASP A 74 -14.05 -8.95 5.81
CA ASP A 74 -14.67 -10.19 6.27
C ASP A 74 -15.49 -10.92 5.17
N ASP A 75 -15.85 -10.21 4.10
CA ASP A 75 -16.64 -10.74 2.99
C ASP A 75 -15.79 -10.84 1.70
N PRO A 76 -15.70 -12.03 1.05
CA PRO A 76 -14.94 -12.20 -0.19
C PRO A 76 -15.39 -11.32 -1.37
N LYS A 77 -16.69 -11.03 -1.50
CA LYS A 77 -17.23 -10.13 -2.53
C LYS A 77 -16.80 -8.69 -2.27
N VAL A 78 -16.84 -8.26 -1.01
CA VAL A 78 -16.35 -6.92 -0.60
C VAL A 78 -14.85 -6.83 -0.88
N MET A 79 -14.07 -7.83 -0.48
CA MET A 79 -12.63 -7.87 -0.77
C MET A 79 -12.33 -7.80 -2.27
N GLY A 80 -13.08 -8.56 -3.09
CA GLY A 80 -12.91 -8.55 -4.54
C GLY A 80 -13.33 -7.24 -5.23
N GLN A 81 -14.27 -6.48 -4.65
CA GLN A 81 -14.67 -5.17 -5.17
C GLN A 81 -13.70 -4.06 -4.77
N ALA A 82 -12.97 -4.21 -3.67
CA ALA A 82 -12.03 -3.22 -3.17
C ALA A 82 -10.61 -3.33 -3.78
N ALA A 83 -10.27 -4.49 -4.35
CA ALA A 83 -8.97 -4.78 -4.98
C ALA A 83 -8.88 -4.26 -6.41
#